data_AF-Q28LU6-F1
#
_entry.id   AF-Q28LU6-F1
#
_cell.length_a   1.000
_cell.length_b   1.000
_cell.length_c   1.000
_cell.angle_alpha   90.00
_cell.angle_beta   90.00
_cell.angle_gamma   90.00
#
_symmetry.space_group_name_H-M   'P 1'
#
loop_
_entity.id
_entity.type
_entity.pdbx_description
1 polymer ?
#
loop_
_entity_poly.entity_id
_entity_poly.type
_entity_poly.pdbx_seq_one_letter_code
_entity_poly.pdbx_strand_id
1 'polypeptide(L)'
;MPLAATQITPAPITPLQIALVNATLPRLTCRPEQSAMAFRMHLARYAPTLTRSAPFSPVALLSDAIAVIDAPDALLARVAPLAHTLRALGMSPRGYMALHAALMDMVSGHLAGDLEVEEAYSDVIGQILATMLAEAHSPRARAIPLVA
;
A
#
# COMPACT_ATOMS: atom_id res chain seq x y z
N MET A 1 -34.54 -15.03 5.07
CA MET A 1 -33.40 -15.08 6.02
C MET A 1 -32.26 -14.29 5.40
N PRO A 2 -31.80 -13.17 5.99
CA PRO A 2 -30.66 -12.45 5.43
C PRO A 2 -29.36 -13.11 5.91
N LEU A 3 -28.48 -13.44 4.95
CA LEU A 3 -27.11 -13.87 5.19
C LEU A 3 -26.33 -12.70 5.79
N ALA A 4 -25.83 -12.84 7.01
CA ALA A 4 -24.89 -11.91 7.59
C ALA A 4 -23.63 -11.89 6.71
N ALA A 5 -23.35 -10.74 6.10
CA ALA A 5 -22.09 -10.52 5.42
C ALA A 5 -20.99 -10.58 6.47
N THR A 6 -20.23 -11.67 6.48
CA THR A 6 -19.00 -11.80 7.26
C THR A 6 -18.07 -10.69 6.78
N GLN A 7 -18.04 -9.59 7.54
CA GLN A 7 -17.07 -8.52 7.34
C GLN A 7 -15.70 -9.14 7.65
N ILE A 8 -14.96 -9.48 6.61
CA ILE A 8 -13.55 -9.85 6.72
C ILE A 8 -12.85 -8.56 7.12
N THR A 9 -12.80 -8.30 8.42
CA THR A 9 -11.95 -7.26 8.99
C THR A 9 -10.56 -7.88 8.98
N PRO A 10 -9.60 -7.33 8.22
CA PRO A 10 -8.23 -7.81 8.30
C PRO A 10 -7.77 -7.75 9.76
N ALA A 11 -7.02 -8.75 10.20
CA ALA A 11 -6.48 -8.76 11.56
C ALA A 11 -5.69 -7.46 11.78
N PRO A 12 -5.84 -6.82 12.96
CA PRO A 12 -5.07 -5.61 13.24
C PRO A 12 -3.57 -5.94 13.22
N ILE A 13 -2.77 -5.08 12.59
CA ILE A 13 -1.31 -5.21 12.57
C ILE A 13 -0.81 -5.17 14.02
N THR A 14 0.03 -6.12 14.37
CA THR A 14 0.59 -6.21 15.72
C THR A 14 1.79 -5.28 15.91
N PRO A 15 2.07 -4.81 17.15
CA PRO A 15 3.27 -4.02 17.44
C PRO A 15 4.58 -4.73 17.05
N LEU A 16 4.59 -6.07 17.12
CA LEU A 16 5.73 -6.89 16.71
C LEU A 16 5.99 -6.77 15.20
N GLN A 17 4.96 -6.89 14.37
CA GLN A 17 5.09 -6.75 12.92
C GLN A 17 5.60 -5.36 12.54
N ILE A 18 5.10 -4.31 13.21
CA ILE A 18 5.57 -2.93 13.00
C ILE A 18 7.02 -2.77 13.41
N ALA A 19 7.43 -3.37 14.53
CA ALA A 19 8.82 -3.36 14.98
C ALA A 19 9.75 -4.07 13.98
N LEU A 20 9.36 -5.25 13.46
CA LEU A 20 10.11 -5.99 12.45
C LEU A 20 10.28 -5.19 11.15
N VAL A 21 9.19 -4.58 10.67
CA VAL A 21 9.23 -3.73 9.47
C VAL A 21 10.12 -2.51 9.70
N ASN A 22 10.00 -1.81 10.82
CA ASN A 22 10.85 -0.67 11.14
C ASN A 22 12.34 -1.04 11.25
N ALA A 23 12.66 -2.18 11.86
CA ALA A 23 14.03 -2.65 12.01
C ALA A 23 14.69 -3.00 10.66
N THR A 24 13.90 -3.39 9.67
CA THR A 24 14.38 -3.85 8.36
C THR A 24 14.19 -2.83 7.24
N LEU A 25 13.36 -1.80 7.45
CA LEU A 25 13.14 -0.68 6.53
C LEU A 25 14.44 -0.01 6.03
N PRO A 26 15.50 0.16 6.87
CA PRO A 26 16.78 0.66 6.40
C PRO A 26 17.40 -0.13 5.23
N ARG A 27 17.11 -1.43 5.12
CA ARG A 27 17.60 -2.26 4.00
C ARG A 27 17.02 -1.83 2.66
N LEU A 28 15.80 -1.27 2.67
CA LEU A 28 15.13 -0.70 1.49
C LEU A 28 15.59 0.75 1.26
N THR A 29 15.72 1.55 2.33
CA THR A 29 16.07 2.97 2.20
C THR A 29 17.55 3.22 1.92
N CYS A 30 18.45 2.26 2.19
CA CYS A 30 19.87 2.37 1.86
C CYS A 30 20.15 2.37 0.34
N ARG A 31 19.24 1.84 -0.49
CA ARG A 31 19.40 1.78 -1.95
C ARG A 31 18.11 2.15 -2.68
N PRO A 32 17.60 3.37 -2.49
CA PRO A 32 16.24 3.73 -2.88
C PRO A 32 16.03 3.65 -4.40
N GLU A 33 17.04 3.96 -5.20
CA GLU A 33 16.98 3.84 -6.66
C GLU A 33 16.89 2.39 -7.14
N GLN A 34 17.61 1.47 -6.49
CA GLN A 34 17.58 0.04 -6.82
C GLN A 34 16.23 -0.56 -6.45
N SER A 35 15.71 -0.24 -5.26
CA SER A 35 14.38 -0.67 -4.83
C SER A 35 13.30 -0.10 -5.74
N ALA A 36 13.37 1.19 -6.10
CA ALA A 36 12.45 1.81 -7.05
C ALA A 36 12.53 1.17 -8.45
N MET A 37 13.72 0.80 -8.91
CA MET A 37 13.89 0.12 -10.19
C MET A 37 13.29 -1.29 -10.17
N ALA A 38 13.55 -2.07 -9.12
CA ALA A 38 12.92 -3.38 -8.92
C ALA A 38 11.39 -3.25 -8.94
N PHE A 39 10.84 -2.36 -8.11
CA PHE A 39 9.40 -2.09 -8.09
C PHE A 39 8.84 -1.75 -9.47
N ARG A 40 9.48 -0.85 -10.23
CA ARG A 40 9.01 -0.49 -11.59
C ARG A 40 9.05 -1.68 -12.55
N MET A 41 10.09 -2.52 -12.50
CA MET A 41 10.17 -3.72 -13.32
C MET A 41 9.04 -4.71 -13.00
N HIS A 42 8.76 -4.93 -11.72
CA HIS A 42 7.67 -5.81 -11.28
C HIS A 42 6.30 -5.22 -11.60
N LEU A 43 6.11 -3.91 -11.40
CA LEU A 43 4.88 -3.22 -11.77
C LEU A 43 4.61 -3.27 -13.28
N ALA A 44 5.65 -3.18 -14.12
CA ALA A 44 5.50 -3.36 -15.57
C ALA A 44 4.98 -4.76 -15.95
N ARG A 45 5.33 -5.78 -15.16
CA ARG A 45 4.87 -7.16 -15.37
C ARG A 45 3.40 -7.33 -14.97
N TYR A 46 2.99 -6.75 -13.84
CA TYR A 46 1.64 -6.93 -13.30
C TYR A 46 0.61 -5.91 -13.82
N ALA A 47 1.04 -4.70 -14.12
CA ALA A 47 0.19 -3.59 -14.56
C ALA A 47 0.97 -2.57 -15.42
N PRO A 48 1.26 -2.89 -16.69
CA PRO A 48 2.10 -2.07 -17.59
C PRO A 48 1.55 -0.67 -17.87
N THR A 49 0.24 -0.46 -17.70
CA THR A 49 -0.42 0.84 -17.85
C THR A 49 -0.17 1.77 -16.66
N LEU A 50 0.13 1.21 -15.48
CA LEU A 50 0.42 1.99 -14.26
C LEU A 50 1.87 2.45 -14.19
N THR A 51 2.79 1.72 -14.83
CA THR A 51 4.23 2.00 -14.76
C THR A 51 4.60 3.36 -15.36
N ARG A 52 3.85 3.82 -16.36
CA ARG A 52 4.06 5.15 -16.99
C ARG A 52 3.44 6.29 -16.20
N SER A 53 2.54 5.96 -15.27
CA SER A 53 1.61 6.90 -14.66
C SER A 53 1.91 7.12 -13.19
N ALA A 54 2.55 6.17 -12.51
CA ALA A 54 2.83 6.21 -11.07
C ALA A 54 3.90 7.27 -10.73
N PRO A 55 3.53 8.46 -10.20
CA PRO A 55 4.45 9.56 -9.97
C PRO A 55 5.00 9.51 -8.53
N PHE A 56 5.31 8.32 -8.01
CA PHE A 56 5.71 8.16 -6.61
C PHE A 56 6.93 7.25 -6.44
N SER A 57 7.69 7.52 -5.39
CA SER A 57 8.75 6.63 -4.92
C SER A 57 8.12 5.55 -4.02
N PRO A 58 8.26 4.25 -4.34
CA PRO A 58 7.71 3.18 -3.50
C PRO A 58 8.36 3.15 -2.12
N VAL A 59 9.66 3.48 -2.04
CA VAL A 59 10.39 3.56 -0.77
C VAL A 59 9.87 4.73 0.07
N ALA A 60 9.68 5.91 -0.53
CA ALA A 60 9.13 7.06 0.21
C ALA A 60 7.70 6.80 0.69
N LEU A 61 6.86 6.18 -0.14
CA LEU A 61 5.52 5.76 0.24
C LEU A 61 5.55 4.85 1.47
N LEU A 62 6.38 3.79 1.44
CA LEU A 62 6.48 2.85 2.55
C LEU A 62 7.00 3.55 3.81
N SER A 63 8.11 4.29 3.71
CA SER A 63 8.69 4.97 4.87
C SER A 63 7.71 5.95 5.52
N ASP A 64 7.04 6.78 4.73
CA ASP A 64 6.08 7.76 5.23
C ASP A 64 4.85 7.11 5.85
N ALA A 65 4.33 6.05 5.24
CA ALA A 65 3.13 5.36 5.73
C ALA A 65 3.41 4.51 6.97
N ILE A 66 4.56 3.81 7.01
CA ILE A 66 5.00 3.02 8.16
C ILE A 66 5.19 3.91 9.40
N ALA A 67 5.72 5.13 9.22
CA ALA A 67 5.92 6.07 10.32
C ALA A 67 4.63 6.47 11.06
N VAL A 68 3.46 6.30 10.43
CA VAL A 68 2.15 6.67 10.99
C VAL A 68 1.16 5.51 11.00
N ILE A 69 1.63 4.25 10.81
CA ILE A 69 0.77 3.08 10.63
C ILE A 69 -0.11 2.79 11.87
N ASP A 70 0.37 3.16 13.07
CA ASP A 70 -0.34 3.04 14.34
C ASP A 70 -1.45 4.08 14.54
N ALA A 71 -1.55 5.08 13.66
CA ALA A 71 -2.50 6.18 13.75
C ALA A 71 -3.38 6.22 12.49
N PRO A 72 -4.57 5.58 12.49
CA PRO A 72 -5.40 5.41 11.30
C PRO A 72 -5.73 6.72 10.57
N ASP A 73 -6.06 7.79 11.31
CA ASP A 73 -6.36 9.10 10.73
C ASP A 73 -5.12 9.75 10.09
N ALA A 74 -3.94 9.58 10.71
CA ALA A 74 -2.69 10.10 10.18
C ALA A 74 -2.22 9.30 8.95
N LEU A 75 -2.39 7.98 8.96
CA LEU A 75 -2.18 7.12 7.81
C LEU A 75 -3.07 7.53 6.65
N LEU A 76 -4.37 7.71 6.89
CA LEU A 76 -5.32 8.16 5.87
C LEU A 76 -4.89 9.50 5.28
N ALA A 77 -4.62 10.50 6.14
CA ALA A 77 -4.17 11.82 5.69
C ALA A 77 -2.87 11.75 4.87
N ARG A 78 -1.96 10.83 5.21
CA ARG A 78 -0.71 10.63 4.48
C ARG A 78 -0.92 10.02 3.10
N VAL A 79 -1.79 9.02 2.98
CA VAL A 79 -1.93 8.24 1.75
C VAL A 79 -3.04 8.72 0.80
N ALA A 80 -4.00 9.52 1.30
CA ALA A 80 -5.13 10.04 0.52
C ALA A 80 -4.71 10.83 -0.74
N PRO A 81 -3.72 11.74 -0.71
CA PRO A 81 -3.32 12.50 -1.92
C PRO A 81 -2.83 11.58 -3.04
N LEU A 82 -2.06 10.55 -2.69
CA LEU A 82 -1.59 9.56 -3.66
C LEU A 82 -2.74 8.69 -4.16
N ALA A 83 -3.63 8.25 -3.28
CA ALA A 83 -4.80 7.45 -3.65
C ALA A 83 -5.69 8.17 -4.68
N HIS A 84 -5.98 9.46 -4.46
CA HIS A 84 -6.73 10.27 -5.41
C HIS A 84 -5.99 10.49 -6.73
N THR A 85 -4.67 10.74 -6.68
CA THR A 85 -3.84 10.89 -7.89
C THR A 85 -3.89 9.63 -8.74
N LEU A 86 -3.71 8.46 -8.11
CA LEU A 86 -3.77 7.17 -8.81
C LEU A 86 -5.16 6.93 -9.39
N ARG A 87 -6.23 7.22 -8.66
CA ARG A 87 -7.60 7.14 -9.19
C ARG A 87 -7.82 8.05 -10.39
N ALA A 88 -7.35 9.31 -10.34
CA ALA A 88 -7.45 10.26 -11.45
C ALA A 88 -6.70 9.76 -12.70
N LEU A 89 -5.62 9.00 -12.51
CA LEU A 89 -4.86 8.32 -13.56
C LEU A 89 -5.48 6.99 -14.03
N GLY A 90 -6.72 6.69 -13.60
CA GLY A 90 -7.46 5.50 -14.01
C GLY A 90 -7.13 4.23 -13.21
N MET A 91 -6.53 4.35 -12.03
CA MET A 91 -6.33 3.20 -11.13
C MET A 91 -7.67 2.53 -10.81
N SER A 92 -7.72 1.22 -11.05
CA SER A 92 -8.85 0.37 -10.67
C SER A 92 -8.56 -0.36 -9.37
N PRO A 93 -9.57 -0.89 -8.66
CA PRO A 93 -9.36 -1.73 -7.47
C PRO A 93 -8.37 -2.88 -7.69
N ARG A 94 -8.41 -3.52 -8.87
CA ARG A 94 -7.48 -4.59 -9.25
C ARG A 94 -6.02 -4.10 -9.35
N GLY A 95 -5.81 -2.83 -9.68
CA GLY A 95 -4.48 -2.23 -9.74
C GLY A 95 -3.77 -2.19 -8.39
N TYR A 96 -4.51 -2.12 -7.28
CA TYR A 96 -3.92 -2.20 -5.93
C TYR A 96 -3.34 -3.59 -5.63
N MET A 97 -3.90 -4.67 -6.19
CA MET A 97 -3.30 -6.00 -6.08
C MET A 97 -1.98 -6.11 -6.85
N ALA A 98 -1.90 -5.46 -8.01
CA ALA A 98 -0.65 -5.39 -8.77
C ALA A 98 0.41 -4.53 -8.06
N LEU A 99 -0.01 -3.44 -7.40
CA LEU A 99 0.87 -2.65 -6.53
C LEU A 99 1.38 -3.47 -5.35
N HIS A 100 0.50 -4.23 -4.69
CA HIS A 100 0.87 -5.12 -3.60
C HIS A 100 1.94 -6.12 -4.04
N ALA A 101 1.71 -6.84 -5.13
CA ALA A 101 2.67 -7.80 -5.67
C ALA A 101 4.02 -7.14 -6.04
N ALA A 102 3.99 -5.97 -6.68
CA ALA A 102 5.22 -5.25 -7.03
C ALA A 102 6.00 -4.74 -5.80
N LEU A 103 5.30 -4.31 -4.74
CA LEU A 103 5.94 -3.91 -3.49
C LEU A 103 6.51 -5.12 -2.75
N MET A 104 5.80 -6.25 -2.70
CA MET A 104 6.30 -7.48 -2.08
C MET A 104 7.53 -8.03 -2.82
N ASP A 105 7.50 -8.09 -4.15
CA ASP A 105 8.67 -8.51 -4.94
C ASP A 105 9.89 -7.61 -4.68
N MET A 106 9.67 -6.29 -4.60
CA MET A 106 10.73 -5.34 -4.24
C MET A 106 11.28 -5.66 -2.84
N VAL A 107 10.41 -5.89 -1.86
CA VAL A 107 10.78 -6.16 -0.47
C VAL A 107 11.54 -7.49 -0.34
N SER A 108 11.01 -8.59 -0.87
CA SER A 108 11.65 -9.91 -0.84
C SER A 108 13.04 -9.89 -1.48
N GLY A 109 13.22 -9.12 -2.56
CA GLY A 109 14.54 -8.93 -3.18
C GLY A 109 15.61 -8.32 -2.27
N HIS A 110 15.21 -7.64 -1.19
CA HIS A 110 16.10 -7.01 -0.22
C HIS A 110 16.15 -7.73 1.14
N LEU A 111 15.20 -8.63 1.42
CA LEU A 111 15.05 -9.28 2.73
C LEU A 111 15.75 -10.64 2.87
N ALA A 112 16.38 -11.17 1.81
CA ALA A 112 17.13 -12.42 1.84
C ALA A 112 16.33 -13.67 2.31
N GLY A 113 14.99 -13.64 2.20
CA GLY A 113 14.12 -14.80 2.41
C GLY A 113 13.70 -15.07 3.86
N ASP A 114 13.71 -14.04 4.73
CA ASP A 114 13.14 -14.14 6.07
C ASP A 114 11.60 -14.10 6.00
N LEU A 115 10.97 -15.27 6.15
CA LEU A 115 9.52 -15.45 6.02
C LEU A 115 8.71 -14.63 7.04
N GLU A 116 9.20 -14.49 8.26
CA GLU A 116 8.49 -13.75 9.32
C GLU A 116 8.48 -12.25 9.01
N VAL A 117 9.60 -11.74 8.50
CA VAL A 117 9.69 -10.34 8.06
C VAL A 117 8.85 -10.12 6.80
N GLU A 118 8.88 -11.03 5.82
CA GLU A 118 8.06 -10.93 4.61
C GLU A 118 6.55 -10.93 4.93
N GLU A 119 6.10 -11.77 5.86
CA GLU A 119 4.71 -11.77 6.34
C GLU A 119 4.35 -10.44 7.01
N ALA A 120 5.22 -9.91 7.87
CA ALA A 120 5.02 -8.60 8.48
C ALA A 120 4.92 -7.46 7.44
N TYR A 121 5.74 -7.48 6.39
CA TYR A 121 5.62 -6.52 5.28
C TYR A 121 4.33 -6.71 4.49
N SER A 122 3.92 -7.96 4.22
CA SER A 122 2.67 -8.25 3.51
C SER A 122 1.47 -7.63 4.23
N ASP A 123 1.39 -7.79 5.55
CA ASP A 123 0.30 -7.24 6.35
C ASP A 123 0.33 -5.70 6.38
N VAL A 124 1.51 -5.11 6.59
CA VAL A 124 1.68 -3.65 6.62
C VAL A 124 1.36 -3.02 5.26
N ILE A 125 1.89 -3.57 4.17
CA ILE A 125 1.61 -3.10 2.81
C ILE A 125 0.13 -3.31 2.48
N GLY A 126 -0.44 -4.45 2.87
CA GLY A 126 -1.86 -4.76 2.74
C GLY A 126 -2.73 -3.68 3.37
N GLN A 127 -2.44 -3.29 4.62
CA GLN A 127 -3.16 -2.22 5.31
C GLN A 127 -3.03 -0.88 4.60
N ILE A 128 -1.82 -0.46 4.22
CA ILE A 128 -1.58 0.81 3.52
C ILE A 128 -2.42 0.86 2.23
N LEU A 129 -2.35 -0.20 1.42
CA LEU A 129 -3.07 -0.26 0.15
C LEU A 129 -4.58 -0.39 0.35
N ALA A 130 -5.05 -1.08 1.39
CA ALA A 130 -6.46 -1.15 1.74
C ALA A 130 -7.00 0.23 2.16
N THR A 131 -6.23 1.00 2.93
CA THR A 131 -6.58 2.40 3.27
C THR A 131 -6.67 3.26 2.02
N MET A 132 -5.68 3.17 1.12
CA MET A 132 -5.71 3.90 -0.15
C MET A 132 -6.89 3.49 -1.04
N LEU A 133 -7.18 2.18 -1.12
CA LEU A 133 -8.28 1.64 -1.91
C LEU A 133 -9.63 2.13 -1.36
N ALA A 134 -9.81 2.08 -0.03
CA ALA A 134 -11.01 2.58 0.62
C ALA A 134 -11.19 4.08 0.37
N GLU A 135 -10.13 4.88 0.52
CA GLU A 135 -10.22 6.32 0.28
C GLU A 135 -10.53 6.65 -1.19
N ALA A 136 -9.82 6.00 -2.11
CA ALA A 136 -10.02 6.23 -3.53
C ALA A 136 -11.37 5.70 -4.01
N HIS A 137 -11.89 4.56 -3.52
CA HIS A 137 -13.02 3.87 -4.15
C HIS A 137 -14.25 3.69 -3.25
N SER A 138 -14.25 4.19 -2.02
CA SER A 138 -15.42 4.09 -1.14
C SER A 138 -16.64 4.81 -1.75
N PRO A 139 -17.82 4.17 -1.75
CA PRO A 139 -19.07 4.80 -2.15
C PRO A 139 -19.41 6.06 -1.33
N ARG A 140 -18.88 6.18 -0.11
CA ARG A 140 -19.17 7.29 0.81
C ARG A 140 -18.54 8.62 0.40
N ALA A 141 -17.56 8.64 -0.50
CA ALA A 141 -16.99 9.88 -1.03
C ALA A 141 -17.94 10.64 -1.99
N ARG A 142 -19.12 10.07 -2.33
CA ARG A 142 -20.15 10.69 -3.18
C ARG A 142 -21.37 11.24 -2.42
N ALA A 143 -21.28 11.45 -1.11
CA ALA A 143 -22.29 12.20 -0.37
C ALA A 143 -21.93 13.69 -0.30
N ILE A 144 -21.78 14.35 -1.45
CA ILE A 144 -22.00 15.80 -1.51
C ILE A 144 -23.52 15.94 -1.63
N PRO A 145 -24.23 16.47 -0.63
CA PRO A 145 -25.64 16.77 -0.81
C PRO A 145 -25.73 17.91 -1.81
N LEU A 146 -26.31 17.63 -2.99
CA LEU A 146 -26.80 18.66 -3.89
C LEU A 146 -27.99 19.34 -3.22
N VAL A 147 -27.72 20.33 -2.37
CA VAL A 147 -28.71 21.32 -1.93
C VAL A 147 -28.03 22.68 -1.86
N ALA A 148 -28.28 23.49 -2.88
CA ALA A 148 -28.73 24.88 -2.78
C ALA A 148 -29.39 25.25 -4.11
#